data_AF-A0A7I9YXF5-F1
#
_entry.id   AF-A0A7I9YXF5-F1
#
_cell.length_a   1.000
_cell.length_b   1.000
_cell.length_c   1.000
_cell.angle_alpha   90.00
_cell.angle_beta   90.00
_cell.angle_gamma   90.00
#
_symmetry.space_group_name_H-M   'P 1'
#
loop_
_entity.id
_entity.type
_entity.pdbx_description
1 polymer ?
#
loop_
_entity_poly.entity_id
_entity_poly.type
_entity_poly.pdbx_seq_one_letter_code
_entity_poly.pdbx_strand_id
1 'polypeptide(L)'
;MATGKDEDLALGEVESTVEMAEALRASGVVDDLLAQVDSGEVALTGEGGLLPGLIKLALERGLAAELTDHLGYEKGDPAGRALPNARNGTSPKTVQTEAAPSRWRCRAIATARSLHGWCPRAPAVSAAR
;
A
#
# COMPACT_ATOMS: atom_id res chain seq x y z
N MET A 1 -28.58 27.53 33.15
CA MET A 1 -29.27 26.37 32.53
C MET A 1 -28.23 25.64 31.72
N ALA A 2 -27.82 24.46 32.21
CA ALA A 2 -27.10 23.43 31.44
C ALA A 2 -28.00 22.98 30.27
N THR A 3 -27.54 22.43 29.15
CA THR A 3 -26.53 21.42 28.84
C THR A 3 -26.19 21.62 27.35
N GLY A 4 -24.96 21.48 26.86
CA GLY A 4 -24.23 20.21 26.80
C GLY A 4 -24.62 19.48 25.52
N LYS A 5 -23.91 19.77 24.42
CA LYS A 5 -23.63 18.76 23.40
C LYS A 5 -22.34 19.15 22.68
N ASP A 6 -21.24 18.74 23.29
CA ASP A 6 -20.00 18.50 22.58
C ASP A 6 -20.36 17.65 21.35
N GLU A 7 -20.18 18.25 20.19
CA GLU A 7 -20.47 17.63 18.91
C GLU A 7 -19.37 16.60 18.70
N ASP A 8 -19.68 15.36 19.11
CA ASP A 8 -18.85 14.18 18.94
C ASP A 8 -18.42 14.05 17.48
N LEU A 9 -17.25 14.60 17.17
CA LEU A 9 -16.35 14.16 16.09
C LEU A 9 -15.75 12.80 16.49
N ALA A 10 -16.61 11.87 16.90
CA ALA A 10 -16.26 10.49 17.15
C ALA A 10 -16.42 9.74 15.83
N LEU A 11 -15.32 9.64 15.09
CA LEU A 11 -14.91 8.49 14.30
C LEU A 11 -16.02 7.41 14.13
N GLY A 12 -16.87 7.55 13.12
CA GLY A 12 -17.75 6.47 12.63
C GLY A 12 -16.98 5.30 11.99
N GLU A 13 -15.72 5.11 12.38
CA GLU A 13 -14.74 4.26 11.72
C GLU A 13 -14.47 2.98 12.53
N VAL A 14 -14.73 2.99 13.84
CA VAL A 14 -14.45 1.85 14.72
C VAL A 14 -15.48 0.73 14.55
N GLU A 15 -16.76 1.06 14.38
CA GLU A 15 -17.81 0.06 14.14
C GLU A 15 -17.58 -0.65 12.79
N SER A 16 -17.22 0.10 11.74
CA SER A 16 -16.94 -0.47 10.42
C SER A 16 -15.66 -1.33 10.39
N THR A 17 -14.61 -0.94 11.13
CA THR A 17 -13.34 -1.69 11.13
C THR A 17 -13.42 -2.97 11.95
N VAL A 18 -14.18 -2.97 13.06
CA VAL A 18 -14.45 -4.18 13.84
C VAL A 18 -15.32 -5.14 13.03
N GLU A 19 -16.40 -4.67 12.42
CA GLU A 19 -17.26 -5.50 11.55
C GLU A 19 -16.48 -6.09 10.36
N MET A 20 -15.59 -5.30 9.73
CA MET A 20 -14.71 -5.80 8.67
C MET A 20 -13.75 -6.87 9.17
N ALA A 21 -13.16 -6.69 10.36
CA ALA A 21 -12.27 -7.67 10.96
C ALA A 21 -13.02 -8.97 11.32
N GLU A 22 -14.24 -8.86 11.83
CA GLU A 22 -15.11 -10.00 12.09
C GLU A 22 -15.53 -10.71 10.80
N ALA A 23 -15.85 -9.99 9.73
CA ALA A 23 -16.15 -10.58 8.42
C ALA A 23 -14.94 -11.32 7.84
N LEU A 24 -13.73 -10.75 7.96
CA LEU A 24 -12.49 -11.41 7.56
C LEU A 24 -12.23 -12.68 8.39
N ARG A 25 -12.48 -12.63 9.70
CA ARG A 25 -12.39 -13.80 10.57
C ARG A 25 -13.42 -14.87 10.19
N ALA A 26 -14.67 -14.49 9.99
CA ALA A 26 -15.76 -15.38 9.60
C ALA A 26 -15.51 -16.05 8.24
N SER A 27 -14.75 -15.39 7.34
CA SER A 27 -14.33 -15.97 6.07
C SER A 27 -13.27 -17.08 6.23
N GLY A 28 -12.66 -17.24 7.41
CA GLY A 28 -11.61 -18.23 7.71
C GLY A 28 -10.20 -17.80 7.25
N VAL A 29 -10.09 -16.77 6.40
CA VAL A 29 -8.81 -16.32 5.85
C VAL A 29 -7.82 -15.89 6.93
N VAL A 30 -8.29 -15.27 8.01
CA VAL A 30 -7.42 -14.86 9.13
C VAL A 30 -6.84 -16.07 9.85
N ASP A 31 -7.65 -17.11 10.08
CA ASP A 31 -7.19 -18.33 10.76
C ASP A 31 -6.17 -19.08 9.90
N ASP A 32 -6.40 -19.19 8.58
CA ASP A 32 -5.45 -19.81 7.64
C ASP A 32 -4.10 -19.07 7.59
N LEU A 33 -4.12 -17.73 7.65
CA LEU A 33 -2.90 -16.92 7.68
C LEU A 33 -2.15 -17.07 8.99
N LEU A 34 -2.85 -17.12 10.13
CA LEU A 34 -2.23 -17.31 11.44
C LEU A 34 -1.70 -18.74 11.62
N ALA A 35 -2.34 -19.74 11.04
CA ALA A 35 -1.83 -21.12 11.05
C ALA A 35 -0.44 -21.23 10.38
N GLN A 36 -0.17 -20.47 9.31
CA GLN A 36 1.16 -20.40 8.68
C GLN A 36 2.19 -19.69 9.55
N VAL A 37 1.74 -18.75 10.39
CA VAL A 37 2.62 -18.11 11.38
C VAL A 37 2.95 -19.08 12.50
N ASP A 38 1.95 -19.82 13.00
CA ASP A 38 2.13 -20.83 14.04
C ASP A 38 2.98 -22.02 13.58
N SER A 39 2.91 -22.39 12.28
CA SER A 39 3.79 -23.41 11.69
C SER A 39 5.23 -22.94 11.47
N GLY A 40 5.48 -21.63 11.59
CA GLY A 40 6.78 -21.01 11.36
C GLY A 40 7.14 -20.81 9.88
N GLU A 41 6.20 -21.03 8.96
CA GLU A 41 6.39 -20.78 7.53
C GLU A 41 6.54 -19.28 7.23
N VAL A 42 5.83 -18.43 7.98
CA VAL A 42 5.83 -16.98 7.82
C VAL A 42 6.03 -16.29 9.17
N ALA A 43 6.93 -15.32 9.24
CA ALA A 43 7.07 -14.50 10.44
C ALA A 43 5.90 -13.51 10.57
N LEU A 44 5.37 -13.28 11.77
CA LEU A 44 4.32 -12.29 11.99
C LEU A 44 4.82 -10.85 11.69
N THR A 45 6.04 -10.56 12.14
CA THR A 45 6.72 -9.26 12.01
C THR A 45 8.10 -9.43 11.39
N GLY A 46 8.80 -8.31 11.14
CA GLY A 46 10.12 -8.31 10.52
C GLY A 46 10.09 -8.29 8.98
N GLU A 47 11.26 -8.18 8.36
CA GLU A 47 11.36 -8.10 6.90
C GLU A 47 10.78 -9.36 6.24
N GLY A 48 9.80 -9.17 5.35
CA GLY A 48 9.10 -10.27 4.69
C GLY A 48 8.02 -10.94 5.55
N GLY A 49 7.73 -10.43 6.75
CA GLY A 49 6.65 -10.93 7.59
C GLY A 49 5.25 -10.57 7.09
N LEU A 50 4.23 -11.21 7.69
CA LEU A 50 2.82 -11.06 7.33
C LEU A 50 2.34 -9.61 7.45
N LEU A 51 2.56 -8.97 8.61
CA LEU A 51 2.07 -7.60 8.86
C LEU A 51 2.69 -6.57 7.91
N PRO A 52 4.02 -6.50 7.70
CA PRO A 52 4.60 -5.66 6.65
C PRO A 52 4.11 -6.00 5.24
N GLY A 53 3.82 -7.27 4.96
CA GLY A 53 3.24 -7.73 3.70
C GLY A 53 1.83 -7.18 3.45
N LEU A 54 0.98 -7.15 4.48
CA LEU A 54 -0.38 -6.60 4.40
C LEU A 54 -0.37 -5.09 4.20
N ILE A 55 0.45 -4.37 4.98
CA ILE A 55 0.65 -2.91 4.81
C ILE A 55 1.11 -2.63 3.37
N LYS A 56 2.03 -3.45 2.86
CA LYS A 56 2.50 -3.36 1.49
C LYS A 56 1.39 -3.54 0.46
N LEU A 57 0.58 -4.57 0.61
CA LEU A 57 -0.51 -4.85 -0.31
C LEU A 57 -1.52 -3.70 -0.36
N ALA A 58 -1.93 -3.18 0.80
CA ALA A 58 -2.90 -2.09 0.90
C ALA A 58 -2.40 -0.82 0.19
N LEU A 59 -1.16 -0.42 0.47
CA LEU A 59 -0.56 0.79 -0.10
C LEU A 59 -0.23 0.65 -1.59
N GLU A 60 0.27 -0.51 -2.07
CA GLU A 60 0.48 -0.73 -3.51
C GLU A 60 -0.85 -0.72 -4.29
N ARG A 61 -1.96 -1.16 -3.67
CA ARG A 61 -3.30 -1.06 -4.25
C ARG A 61 -3.77 0.40 -4.33
N GLY A 62 -3.61 1.18 -3.26
CA GLY A 62 -3.96 2.60 -3.26
C GLY A 62 -3.18 3.39 -4.31
N LEU A 63 -1.86 3.18 -4.38
CA LEU A 63 -0.99 3.82 -5.39
C LEU A 63 -1.36 3.43 -6.83
N ALA A 64 -1.86 2.21 -7.06
CA ALA A 64 -2.30 1.79 -8.38
C ALA A 64 -3.58 2.52 -8.83
N ALA A 65 -4.52 2.73 -7.90
CA ALA A 65 -5.76 3.49 -8.12
C ALA A 65 -5.44 4.98 -8.38
N GLU A 66 -4.64 5.62 -7.53
CA GLU A 66 -4.13 6.98 -7.73
C GLU A 66 -3.51 7.18 -9.11
N LEU A 67 -2.74 6.18 -9.58
CA LEU A 67 -2.12 6.27 -10.90
C LEU A 67 -3.13 6.13 -12.05
N THR A 68 -4.20 5.36 -11.87
CA THR A 68 -5.30 5.31 -12.84
C THR A 68 -6.03 6.66 -12.88
N ASP A 69 -6.35 7.24 -11.74
CA ASP A 69 -7.02 8.55 -11.66
C ASP A 69 -6.15 9.66 -12.28
N HIS A 70 -4.85 9.66 -12.00
CA HIS A 70 -3.92 10.64 -12.55
C HIS A 70 -3.79 10.57 -14.08
N LEU A 71 -3.83 9.36 -14.64
CA LEU A 71 -3.65 9.14 -16.08
C LEU A 71 -4.96 9.14 -16.86
N GLY A 72 -6.09 8.94 -16.19
CA GLY A 72 -7.42 8.84 -16.81
C GLY A 72 -7.65 7.55 -17.59
N TYR A 73 -6.80 6.53 -17.44
CA TYR A 73 -6.97 5.23 -18.08
C TYR A 73 -6.41 4.08 -17.24
N GLU A 74 -7.01 2.91 -17.45
CA GLU A 74 -6.68 1.70 -16.70
C GLU A 74 -5.44 0.98 -17.21
N LYS A 75 -4.86 0.11 -16.36
CA LYS A 75 -3.73 -0.71 -16.77
C LYS A 75 -4.13 -1.64 -17.93
N GLY A 76 -3.43 -1.52 -19.05
CA GLY A 76 -3.65 -2.37 -20.23
C GLY A 76 -4.58 -1.76 -21.28
N ASP A 77 -5.17 -0.60 -20.98
CA ASP A 77 -6.00 0.13 -21.92
C ASP A 77 -5.20 0.55 -23.17
N PRO A 78 -5.68 0.24 -24.40
CA PRO A 78 -5.09 0.72 -25.64
C PRO A 78 -4.91 2.25 -25.72
N ALA A 79 -5.78 3.02 -25.05
CA ALA A 79 -5.71 4.48 -25.00
C ALA A 79 -4.33 4.98 -24.52
N GLY A 80 -3.69 4.24 -23.60
CA GLY A 80 -2.38 4.57 -23.05
C GLY A 80 -1.22 4.42 -24.04
N ARG A 81 -1.38 3.71 -25.16
CA ARG A 81 -0.30 3.45 -26.14
C ARG A 81 0.05 4.66 -27.01
N ALA A 82 -0.90 5.58 -27.16
CA ALA A 82 -0.75 6.78 -27.97
C ALA A 82 -0.40 8.03 -27.14
N LEU A 83 -0.32 7.90 -25.81
CA LEU A 83 -0.07 9.02 -24.91
C LEU A 83 1.44 9.23 -24.69
N PRO A 84 1.90 10.49 -24.62
CA PRO A 84 3.30 10.80 -24.36
C PRO A 84 3.75 10.35 -22.96
N ASN A 85 2.83 10.26 -21.99
CA ASN A 85 3.09 9.78 -20.64
C ASN A 85 2.35 8.46 -20.39
N ALA A 86 2.98 7.36 -20.81
CA ALA A 86 2.44 6.02 -20.69
C ALA A 86 2.95 5.30 -19.43
N ARG A 87 2.18 4.35 -18.89
CA ARG A 87 2.62 3.47 -17.79
C ARG A 87 3.85 2.65 -18.24
N ASN A 88 4.98 2.77 -17.53
CA ASN A 88 6.26 2.14 -17.89
C ASN A 88 6.76 1.17 -16.81
N GLY A 89 6.00 0.09 -16.59
CA GLY A 89 6.39 -0.97 -15.67
C GLY A 89 6.46 -0.53 -14.20
N THR A 90 7.28 -1.23 -13.42
CA THR A 90 7.45 -1.00 -11.97
C THR A 90 8.92 -1.02 -11.61
N SER A 91 9.37 -0.08 -10.80
CA SER A 91 10.69 -0.03 -10.19
C SER A 91 10.62 -0.38 -8.70
N PRO A 92 11.66 -1.01 -8.13
CA PRO A 92 11.69 -1.30 -6.72
C PRO A 92 12.10 -0.08 -5.88
N LYS A 93 11.52 0.07 -4.68
CA LYS A 93 11.92 1.08 -3.70
C LYS A 93 11.82 0.52 -2.28
N THR A 94 12.81 0.76 -1.43
CA THR A 94 12.69 0.42 0.00
C THR A 94 12.08 1.60 0.74
N VAL A 95 10.99 1.36 1.47
CA VAL A 95 10.33 2.37 2.30
C VAL A 95 10.44 1.92 3.75
N GLN A 96 10.81 2.85 4.61
CA GLN A 96 10.84 2.61 6.05
C GLN A 96 9.43 2.76 6.60
N THR A 97 8.98 1.73 7.32
CA THR A 97 7.71 1.74 8.05
C THR A 97 7.98 1.37 9.49
N GLU A 98 7.07 1.72 10.39
CA GLU A 98 7.19 1.36 11.81
C GLU A 98 7.24 -0.17 12.03
N ALA A 99 6.59 -0.94 11.15
CA ALA A 99 6.54 -2.39 11.25
C ALA A 99 7.86 -3.07 10.81
N ALA A 100 8.50 -2.55 9.75
CA ALA A 100 9.82 -2.97 9.24
C ALA A 100 10.22 -2.15 7.99
N PRO A 101 11.52 -2.12 7.63
CA PRO A 101 11.93 -1.83 6.26
C PRO A 101 11.25 -2.80 5.30
N SER A 102 10.60 -2.29 4.25
CA SER A 102 9.92 -3.13 3.26
C SER A 102 10.27 -2.69 1.84
N ARG A 103 10.39 -3.67 0.94
CA ARG A 103 10.67 -3.43 -0.48
C ARG A 103 9.37 -3.35 -1.27
N TRP A 104 9.13 -2.22 -1.90
CA TRP A 104 7.94 -1.84 -2.64
C TRP A 104 8.19 -1.87 -4.13
N ARG A 105 7.12 -2.05 -4.91
CA ARG A 105 7.11 -1.85 -6.36
C ARG A 105 6.43 -0.52 -6.66
N CYS A 106 7.22 0.53 -6.85
CA CYS A 106 6.74 1.79 -7.36
C CYS A 106 6.41 1.65 -8.84
N ARG A 107 5.20 2.01 -9.26
CA ARG A 107 4.82 1.98 -10.67
C ARG A 107 5.33 3.27 -11.34
N ALA A 108 6.07 3.13 -12.43
CA ALA A 108 6.67 4.27 -13.12
C ALA A 108 5.79 4.75 -14.28
N ILE A 109 5.85 6.04 -14.56
CA ILE A 109 5.29 6.68 -15.76
C ILE A 109 6.45 7.09 -16.68
N ALA A 110 6.25 7.00 -17.99
CA ALA A 110 7.25 7.42 -18.97
C ALA A 110 7.29 8.95 -19.05
N THR A 111 8.23 9.59 -18.35
CA THR A 111 8.68 10.91 -18.78
C THR A 111 10.20 10.97 -18.85
N ALA A 112 10.70 11.14 -20.07
CA ALA A 112 11.79 12.09 -20.27
C ALA A 112 11.18 13.48 -19.99
N ARG A 113 11.65 14.18 -18.95
CA ARG A 113 11.22 15.55 -18.57
C ARG A 113 9.84 15.67 -17.91
N SER A 114 9.69 15.09 -16.71
CA SER A 114 8.87 15.71 -15.66
C SER A 114 9.81 16.18 -14.55
N LEU A 115 9.79 17.49 -14.26
CA LEU A 115 10.55 18.09 -13.14
C LEU A 115 9.93 17.74 -11.78
N HIS A 116 8.75 17.11 -11.76
CA HIS A 116 8.11 16.54 -10.59
C HIS A 116 8.05 15.02 -10.76
N GLY A 117 9.22 14.38 -10.68
CA GLY A 117 9.31 12.93 -10.74
C GLY A 117 8.52 12.32 -9.58
N TRP A 118 7.49 11.53 -9.90
CA TRP A 118 6.65 10.79 -8.94
C TRP A 118 7.43 9.75 -8.10
N CYS A 119 8.74 9.65 -8.29
CA CYS A 119 9.65 9.09 -7.29
C CYS A 119 11.02 9.79 -7.37
N PRO A 120 11.50 10.48 -6.32
CA PRO A 120 12.91 10.75 -6.22
C PRO A 120 13.66 9.41 -6.17
N ARG A 121 14.67 9.29 -7.03
CA ARG A 121 15.64 8.19 -7.02
C ARG A 121 16.22 8.14 -5.60
N ALA A 122 15.94 7.10 -4.83
CA ALA A 122 16.61 6.94 -3.54
C ALA A 122 18.13 6.96 -3.80
N PRO A 123 18.93 7.72 -3.04
CA PRO A 123 20.38 7.58 -3.14
C PRO A 123 20.71 6.12 -2.83
N ALA A 124 21.57 5.52 -3.67
CA ALA A 124 22.12 4.21 -3.37
C ALA A 124 22.75 4.29 -1.98
N VAL A 125 22.19 3.58 -1.01
CA VAL A 125 22.85 3.41 0.29
C VAL A 125 24.11 2.62 -0.03
N SER A 126 25.25 3.31 -0.06
CA SER A 126 26.55 2.68 -0.17
C SER A 126 26.69 1.78 1.05
N ALA A 127 26.74 0.47 0.83
CA ALA A 127 27.13 -0.47 1.86
C ALA A 127 28.62 -0.20 2.18
N ALA A 128 28.87 0.68 3.14
CA ALA A 128 30.16 0.78 3.78
C ALA A 128 30.24 -0.34 4.82
N ARG A 129 31.24 -1.17 4.61
CA ARG A 129 31.63 -2.33 5.43
C ARG A 129 32.44 -1.89 6.64
#